data_AF-A0A967NAQ2-F1
#
_entry.id   AF-A0A967NAQ2-F1
#
_cell.length_a   1.000
_cell.length_b   1.000
_cell.length_c   1.000
_cell.angle_alpha   90.00
_cell.angle_beta   90.00
_cell.angle_gamma   90.00
#
_symmetry.space_group_name_H-M   'P 1'
#
loop_
_entity.id
_entity.type
_entity.pdbx_description
1 polymer ?
#
loop_
_entity_poly.entity_id
_entity_poly.type
_entity_poly.pdbx_seq_one_letter_code
_entity_poly.pdbx_strand_id
1 'polypeptide(L)'
;MRNLGGRSSRSIHLLPAPLLLASALLFGAAPLTPQAPPPPDTLERWLSSVPLAQLGRCVTSRGMERERTYKCVVTLENERSILVKWAKAPRGGEEFNNVPRYEVAAYRVQKLFLDPNEYCVPPTVVRSFPVEWYRRQGLEPGVVGTFGGAESVLVVLQRWLFGVEPIQEVDDERFERDIRYATHQANMNVLTHL
;
A
#
# COMPACT_ATOMS: atom_id res chain seq x y z
N MET A 1 74.55 35.72 -37.73
CA MET A 1 74.29 36.91 -38.56
C MET A 1 73.08 36.63 -39.45
N ARG A 2 72.08 37.54 -39.40
CA ARG A 2 71.01 37.87 -40.37
C ARG A 2 70.14 36.71 -40.95
N ASN A 3 68.84 36.62 -40.62
CA ASN A 3 67.65 37.30 -41.21
C ASN A 3 67.44 36.88 -42.69
N LEU A 4 66.30 36.45 -43.24
CA LEU A 4 64.84 36.68 -43.10
C LEU A 4 64.15 35.46 -43.76
N GLY A 5 62.95 34.99 -43.39
CA GLY A 5 61.66 35.63 -43.64
C GLY A 5 60.72 34.62 -44.35
N GLY A 6 59.42 34.66 -44.07
CA GLY A 6 58.43 33.86 -44.81
C GLY A 6 57.14 33.58 -44.05
N ARG A 7 56.22 34.54 -44.08
CA ARG A 7 54.83 34.43 -43.59
C ARG A 7 54.08 33.28 -44.29
N SER A 8 53.26 32.56 -43.53
CA SER A 8 52.05 31.93 -44.08
C SER A 8 50.92 31.99 -43.05
N SER A 9 49.88 32.71 -43.44
CA SER A 9 48.62 32.91 -42.73
C SER A 9 47.83 31.60 -42.69
N ARG A 10 47.45 31.13 -41.51
CA ARG A 10 46.41 30.10 -41.35
C ARG A 10 45.20 30.73 -40.67
N SER A 11 44.14 30.88 -41.44
CA SER A 11 42.81 31.27 -41.05
C SER A 11 42.27 30.32 -39.97
N ILE A 12 41.92 30.88 -38.81
CA ILE A 12 41.21 30.16 -37.74
C ILE A 12 39.73 30.14 -38.13
N HIS A 13 39.25 29.00 -38.60
CA HIS A 13 37.81 28.75 -38.74
C HIS A 13 37.24 28.37 -37.36
N LEU A 14 36.56 29.33 -36.73
CA LEU A 14 35.66 29.11 -35.60
C LEU A 14 34.46 28.26 -36.09
N LEU A 15 34.42 26.99 -35.69
CA LEU A 15 33.21 26.17 -35.78
C LEU A 15 32.29 26.49 -34.58
N PRO A 16 30.98 26.68 -34.79
CA PRO A 16 30.05 26.90 -33.69
C PRO A 16 29.80 25.59 -32.94
N ALA A 17 29.98 25.61 -31.63
CA ALA A 17 29.59 24.54 -30.73
C ALA A 17 28.05 24.39 -30.73
N PRO A 18 27.48 23.19 -30.91
CA PRO A 18 26.05 23.00 -30.74
C PRO A 18 25.70 23.09 -29.24
N LEU A 19 24.80 24.02 -28.91
CA LEU A 19 24.11 24.06 -27.63
C LEU A 19 23.32 22.74 -27.46
N LEU A 20 23.87 21.81 -26.68
CA LEU A 20 23.11 20.68 -26.16
C LEU A 20 22.20 21.20 -25.04
N LEU A 21 20.94 21.48 -25.39
CA LEU A 21 19.86 21.70 -24.42
C LEU A 21 19.65 20.38 -23.65
N ALA A 22 20.30 20.25 -22.49
CA ALA A 22 19.99 19.19 -21.54
C ALA A 22 18.59 19.45 -20.97
N SER A 23 17.58 18.82 -21.58
CA SER A 23 16.24 18.75 -21.02
C SER A 23 16.29 17.83 -19.80
N ALA A 24 16.54 18.41 -18.63
CA ALA A 24 16.35 17.74 -17.35
C ALA A 24 14.84 17.51 -17.18
N LEU A 25 14.36 16.34 -17.60
CA LEU A 25 13.06 15.80 -17.20
C LEU A 25 13.13 15.53 -15.70
N LEU A 26 12.81 16.55 -14.91
CA LEU A 26 12.44 16.42 -13.51
C LEU A 26 11.12 15.64 -13.48
N PHE A 27 11.19 14.31 -13.45
CA PHE A 27 10.10 13.47 -12.95
C PHE A 27 9.96 13.73 -11.44
N GLY A 28 9.35 14.86 -11.09
CA GLY A 28 8.80 15.05 -9.77
C GLY A 28 7.70 14.02 -9.57
N ALA A 29 7.89 13.07 -8.66
CA ALA A 29 6.81 12.23 -8.19
C ALA A 29 5.72 13.15 -7.64
N ALA A 30 4.63 13.32 -8.39
CA ALA A 30 3.50 14.10 -7.92
C ALA A 30 3.03 13.48 -6.60
N PRO A 31 2.81 14.29 -5.54
CA PRO A 31 2.20 13.77 -4.33
C PRO A 31 0.86 13.14 -4.70
N LEU A 32 0.58 11.94 -4.20
CA LEU A 32 -0.72 11.29 -4.37
C LEU A 32 -1.79 12.23 -3.80
N THR A 33 -2.48 12.99 -4.66
CA THR A 33 -3.67 13.74 -4.27
C THR A 33 -4.65 12.72 -3.68
N PRO A 34 -5.22 12.94 -2.48
CA PRO A 34 -6.18 12.00 -1.92
C PRO A 34 -7.44 12.02 -2.80
N GLN A 35 -7.50 11.16 -3.81
CA GLN A 35 -8.76 10.85 -4.46
C GLN A 35 -9.67 10.23 -3.40
N ALA A 36 -10.96 10.59 -3.45
CA ALA A 36 -11.96 9.90 -2.64
C ALA A 36 -11.77 8.39 -2.84
N PRO A 37 -11.71 7.59 -1.76
CA PRO A 37 -11.45 6.16 -1.90
C PRO A 37 -12.54 5.53 -2.77
N PRO A 38 -12.21 4.53 -3.60
CA PRO A 38 -13.22 3.82 -4.37
C PRO A 38 -14.23 3.15 -3.42
N PRO A 39 -15.45 2.84 -3.90
CA PRO A 39 -16.42 2.09 -3.13
C PRO A 39 -15.84 0.78 -2.57
N PRO A 40 -16.25 0.33 -1.37
CA PRO A 40 -15.72 -0.87 -0.72
C PRO A 40 -15.65 -2.11 -1.61
N ASP A 41 -16.70 -2.43 -2.39
CA ASP A 41 -16.70 -3.60 -3.27
C ASP A 41 -15.73 -3.47 -4.46
N THR A 42 -15.42 -2.25 -4.88
CA THR A 42 -14.39 -2.01 -5.89
C THR A 42 -13.00 -2.23 -5.31
N LEU A 43 -12.73 -1.73 -4.11
CA LEU A 43 -11.49 -2.02 -3.38
C LEU A 43 -11.33 -3.51 -3.10
N GLU A 44 -12.38 -4.18 -2.64
CA GLU A 44 -12.39 -5.62 -2.40
C GLU A 44 -11.99 -6.39 -3.67
N ARG A 45 -12.66 -6.13 -4.80
CA ARG A 45 -12.34 -6.78 -6.09
C ARG A 45 -10.92 -6.50 -6.56
N TRP A 46 -10.45 -5.26 -6.43
CA TRP A 46 -9.08 -4.92 -6.81
C TRP A 46 -8.06 -5.68 -5.98
N LEU A 47 -8.24 -5.67 -4.66
CA LEU A 47 -7.34 -6.35 -3.75
C LEU A 47 -7.40 -7.88 -3.92
N SER A 48 -8.58 -8.47 -4.16
CA SER A 48 -8.76 -9.92 -4.28
C SER A 48 -8.29 -10.48 -5.62
N SER A 49 -8.60 -9.80 -6.73
CA SER A 49 -8.62 -10.43 -8.05
C SER A 49 -7.65 -9.82 -9.04
N VAL A 50 -7.23 -8.57 -8.86
CA VAL A 50 -6.22 -7.98 -9.73
C VAL A 50 -4.84 -8.45 -9.27
N PRO A 51 -3.99 -9.00 -10.14
CA PRO A 51 -2.65 -9.41 -9.73
C PRO A 51 -1.85 -8.24 -9.15
N LEU A 52 -1.07 -8.51 -8.09
CA LEU A 52 -0.13 -7.55 -7.56
C LEU A 52 1.16 -7.63 -8.37
N ALA A 53 1.55 -6.51 -8.98
CA ALA A 53 2.80 -6.41 -9.71
C ALA A 53 3.99 -6.28 -8.75
N GLN A 54 3.88 -5.38 -7.77
CA GLN A 54 4.99 -5.04 -6.88
C GLN A 54 4.53 -4.51 -5.52
N LEU A 55 5.40 -4.68 -4.53
CA LEU A 55 5.36 -3.95 -3.28
C LEU A 55 6.27 -2.73 -3.39
N GLY A 56 5.70 -1.56 -3.15
CA GLY A 56 6.45 -0.34 -2.96
C GLY A 56 6.98 -0.23 -1.53
N ARG A 57 6.99 1.00 -1.00
CA ARG A 57 7.43 1.24 0.38
C ARG A 57 6.56 0.46 1.36
N CYS A 58 7.21 -0.38 2.16
CA CYS A 58 6.64 -1.07 3.30
C CYS A 58 7.35 -0.63 4.58
N VAL A 59 6.58 -0.24 5.59
CA VAL A 59 7.09 0.09 6.92
C VAL A 59 6.40 -0.77 7.95
N THR A 60 7.11 -1.19 8.99
CA THR A 60 6.54 -1.90 10.13
C THR A 60 5.41 -1.07 10.74
N SER A 61 4.27 -1.70 11.06
CA SER A 61 3.08 -0.96 11.47
C SER A 61 3.22 -0.30 12.86
N ARG A 62 4.03 -0.90 13.74
CA ARG A 62 4.30 -0.44 15.11
C ARG A 62 5.78 -0.19 15.39
N GLY A 63 6.66 -0.47 14.44
CA GLY A 63 8.10 -0.29 14.63
C GLY A 63 8.77 -1.37 15.49
N MET A 64 8.11 -2.50 15.73
CA MET A 64 8.63 -3.53 16.63
C MET A 64 9.58 -4.52 15.93
N GLU A 65 10.53 -5.07 16.69
CA GLU A 65 11.39 -6.14 16.20
C GLU A 65 10.54 -7.37 15.82
N ARG A 66 10.82 -7.99 14.67
CA ARG A 66 10.11 -9.17 14.13
C ARG A 66 8.61 -8.95 13.87
N GLU A 67 8.19 -7.70 13.66
CA GLU A 67 6.83 -7.40 13.25
C GLU A 67 6.51 -8.01 11.88
N ARG A 68 5.33 -8.64 11.76
CA ARG A 68 4.83 -9.28 10.52
C ARG A 68 3.78 -8.46 9.78
N THR A 69 3.41 -7.33 10.38
CA THR A 69 2.40 -6.42 9.87
C THR A 69 3.08 -5.16 9.39
N TYR A 70 2.89 -4.88 8.11
CA TYR A 70 3.48 -3.73 7.45
C TYR A 70 2.38 -2.83 6.91
N LYS A 71 2.64 -1.54 6.89
CA LYS A 71 1.92 -0.57 6.06
C LYS A 71 2.65 -0.52 4.73
N CYS A 72 2.04 -1.08 3.69
CA CYS A 72 2.63 -1.26 2.37
C CYS A 72 1.85 -0.52 1.29
N VAL A 73 2.56 0.11 0.36
CA VAL A 73 1.99 0.47 -0.93
C VAL A 73 2.03 -0.78 -1.81
N VAL A 74 0.86 -1.26 -2.26
CA VAL A 74 0.77 -2.33 -3.26
C VAL A 74 0.46 -1.68 -4.61
N THR A 75 1.19 -2.08 -5.65
CA THR A 75 0.86 -1.69 -7.02
C THR A 75 0.31 -2.91 -7.74
N LEU A 76 -0.88 -2.74 -8.32
CA LEU A 76 -1.59 -3.73 -9.10
C LEU A 76 -1.11 -3.69 -10.57
N GLU A 77 -1.31 -4.77 -11.32
CA GLU A 77 -0.94 -4.82 -12.75
C GLU A 77 -1.67 -3.80 -13.63
N ASN A 78 -2.81 -3.27 -13.17
CA ASN A 78 -3.49 -2.14 -13.83
C ASN A 78 -2.94 -0.77 -13.40
N GLU A 79 -1.70 -0.73 -12.91
CA GLU A 79 -0.94 0.46 -12.46
C GLU A 79 -1.53 1.21 -11.26
N ARG A 80 -2.62 0.71 -10.67
CA ARG A 80 -3.21 1.31 -9.47
C ARG A 80 -2.36 1.00 -8.25
N SER A 81 -2.10 2.03 -7.44
CA SER A 81 -1.42 1.87 -6.16
C SER A 81 -2.40 2.06 -4.99
N ILE A 82 -2.38 1.14 -4.04
CA ILE A 82 -3.26 1.14 -2.87
C ILE A 82 -2.40 0.99 -1.62
N LEU A 83 -2.68 1.78 -0.59
CA LEU A 83 -2.04 1.56 0.71
C LEU A 83 -2.84 0.57 1.54
N VAL A 84 -2.16 -0.47 2.01
CA VAL A 84 -2.75 -1.58 2.75
C VAL A 84 -1.96 -1.87 4.02
N LYS A 85 -2.67 -2.39 5.02
CA LYS A 85 -2.09 -3.29 6.01
C LYS A 85 -1.77 -4.60 5.28
N TRP A 86 -0.50 -4.95 5.23
CA TRP A 86 0.04 -6.22 4.78
C TRP A 86 0.36 -7.06 6.01
N ALA A 87 -0.48 -8.04 6.33
CA ALA A 87 -0.28 -8.91 7.48
C ALA A 87 -0.03 -10.34 7.03
N LYS A 88 1.24 -10.76 7.07
CA LYS A 88 1.62 -12.15 6.79
C LYS A 88 1.06 -13.07 7.86
N ALA A 89 0.41 -14.16 7.45
CA ALA A 89 -0.07 -15.16 8.37
C ALA A 89 1.10 -15.83 9.14
N PRO A 90 0.91 -16.17 10.43
CA PRO A 90 1.83 -17.05 11.16
C PRO A 90 1.98 -18.41 10.47
N ARG A 91 3.08 -19.12 10.78
CA ARG A 91 3.23 -20.51 10.34
C ARG A 91 2.11 -21.36 10.94
N GLY A 92 1.49 -22.22 10.14
CA GLY A 92 0.28 -22.97 10.53
C GLY A 92 -1.02 -22.17 10.38
N GLY A 93 -0.95 -20.89 9.98
CA GLY A 93 -2.13 -20.08 9.67
C GLY A 93 -2.81 -19.44 10.87
N GLU A 94 -2.36 -19.68 12.10
CA GLU A 94 -2.86 -19.02 13.32
C GLU A 94 -1.81 -18.95 14.44
N GLU A 95 -1.98 -17.97 15.33
CA GLU A 95 -1.32 -17.82 16.63
C GLU A 95 -2.31 -17.17 17.62
N PHE A 96 -2.02 -17.20 18.93
CA PHE A 96 -2.93 -16.78 20.01
C PHE A 96 -3.69 -15.47 19.76
N ASN A 97 -3.03 -14.44 19.22
CA ASN A 97 -3.64 -13.14 18.93
C ASN A 97 -3.57 -12.75 17.44
N ASN A 98 -3.26 -13.71 16.57
CA ASN A 98 -3.09 -13.47 15.15
C ASN A 98 -3.71 -14.60 14.34
N VAL A 99 -4.96 -14.40 13.97
CA VAL A 99 -5.75 -15.39 13.26
C VAL A 99 -6.32 -14.72 12.00
N PRO A 100 -5.63 -14.81 10.84
CA PRO A 100 -6.04 -14.21 9.58
C PRO A 100 -7.53 -14.37 9.21
N ARG A 101 -8.11 -15.53 9.53
CA ARG A 101 -9.54 -15.79 9.28
C ARG A 101 -10.46 -14.84 10.04
N TYR A 102 -10.10 -14.37 11.24
CA TYR A 102 -10.92 -13.45 12.02
C TYR A 102 -10.98 -12.06 11.39
N GLU A 103 -9.86 -11.57 10.81
CA GLU A 103 -9.87 -10.28 10.09
C GLU A 103 -10.80 -10.31 8.87
N VAL A 104 -10.76 -11.39 8.09
CA VAL A 104 -11.66 -11.56 6.94
C VAL A 104 -13.10 -11.80 7.39
N ALA A 105 -13.30 -12.60 8.44
CA ALA A 105 -14.63 -12.87 8.98
C ALA A 105 -15.31 -11.58 9.45
N ALA A 106 -14.61 -10.72 10.20
CA ALA A 106 -15.15 -9.42 10.62
C ALA A 106 -15.60 -8.58 9.43
N TYR A 107 -14.79 -8.51 8.36
CA TYR A 107 -15.17 -7.81 7.15
C TYR A 107 -16.37 -8.44 6.42
N ARG A 108 -16.51 -9.76 6.45
CA ARG A 108 -17.64 -10.47 5.83
C ARG A 108 -18.93 -10.38 6.63
N VAL A 109 -18.85 -10.48 7.95
CA VAL A 109 -20.00 -10.47 8.87
C VAL A 109 -20.73 -9.13 8.79
N GLN A 110 -20.02 -8.00 8.77
CA GLN A 110 -20.68 -6.69 8.61
C GLN A 110 -21.51 -6.57 7.32
N LYS A 111 -21.12 -7.24 6.23
CA LYS A 111 -21.85 -7.18 4.94
C LYS A 111 -23.23 -7.85 5.02
N LEU A 112 -23.49 -8.63 6.08
CA LEU A 112 -24.77 -9.31 6.27
C LEU A 112 -25.85 -8.35 6.78
N PHE A 113 -25.48 -7.23 7.39
CA PHE A 113 -26.44 -6.34 8.05
C PHE A 113 -26.17 -4.83 7.90
N LEU A 114 -25.03 -4.42 7.32
CA LEU A 114 -24.70 -3.02 7.07
C LEU A 114 -24.66 -2.72 5.56
N ASP A 115 -25.04 -1.51 5.20
CA ASP A 115 -24.78 -1.00 3.86
C ASP A 115 -23.30 -0.61 3.67
N PRO A 116 -22.77 -0.58 2.43
CA PRO A 116 -21.35 -0.30 2.20
C PRO A 116 -20.84 1.04 2.75
N ASN A 117 -21.69 2.06 2.84
CA ASN A 117 -21.34 3.35 3.44
C ASN A 117 -21.35 3.32 4.97
N GLU A 118 -21.80 2.23 5.59
CA GLU A 118 -21.91 2.04 7.04
C GLU A 118 -20.83 1.10 7.61
N TYR A 119 -20.06 0.42 6.74
CA TYR A 119 -19.03 -0.52 7.13
C TYR A 119 -18.04 0.05 8.16
N CYS A 120 -17.91 -0.65 9.29
CA CYS A 120 -16.97 -0.35 10.36
C CYS A 120 -15.59 -1.00 10.13
N VAL A 121 -15.54 -2.09 9.36
CA VAL A 121 -14.29 -2.80 9.03
C VAL A 121 -13.86 -2.44 7.60
N PRO A 122 -12.61 -1.99 7.38
CA PRO A 122 -12.14 -1.68 6.04
C PRO A 122 -12.17 -2.90 5.12
N PRO A 123 -12.27 -2.72 3.78
CA PRO A 123 -12.12 -3.81 2.81
C PRO A 123 -10.93 -4.70 3.13
N THR A 124 -11.21 -5.98 3.39
CA THR A 124 -10.24 -6.96 3.86
C THR A 124 -10.36 -8.23 3.03
N VAL A 125 -9.23 -8.68 2.49
CA VAL A 125 -9.13 -9.92 1.70
C VAL A 125 -7.95 -10.74 2.18
N VAL A 126 -7.99 -12.05 1.92
CA VAL A 126 -6.83 -12.93 2.08
C VAL A 126 -6.34 -13.35 0.71
N ARG A 127 -5.03 -13.31 0.53
CA ARG A 127 -4.36 -13.80 -0.67
C ARG A 127 -3.21 -14.73 -0.32
N SER A 128 -2.97 -15.66 -1.24
CA SER A 128 -1.79 -16.49 -1.21
C SER A 128 -0.83 -16.03 -2.31
N PHE A 129 0.44 -15.88 -1.97
CA PHE A 129 1.50 -15.49 -2.88
C PHE A 129 2.54 -16.61 -2.98
N PRO A 130 3.06 -16.93 -4.18
CA PRO A 130 4.18 -17.85 -4.29
C PRO A 130 5.35 -17.39 -3.43
N VAL A 131 6.00 -18.31 -2.71
CA VAL A 131 7.18 -17.99 -1.86
C VAL A 131 8.24 -17.24 -2.66
N GLU A 132 8.48 -17.68 -3.89
CA GLU A 132 9.47 -17.08 -4.79
C GLU A 132 9.11 -15.63 -5.17
N TRP A 133 7.83 -15.36 -5.45
CA TRP A 133 7.37 -13.97 -5.68
C TRP A 133 7.56 -13.12 -4.42
N TYR A 134 7.20 -13.65 -3.25
CA TYR A 134 7.31 -12.92 -1.98
C TYR A 134 8.77 -12.56 -1.66
N ARG A 135 9.70 -13.51 -1.84
CA ARG A 135 11.14 -13.29 -1.65
C ARG A 135 11.68 -12.18 -2.54
N ARG A 136 11.26 -12.14 -3.81
CA ARG A 136 11.64 -11.08 -4.75
C ARG A 136 11.17 -9.69 -4.33
N GLN A 137 10.10 -9.58 -3.54
CA GLN A 137 9.68 -8.29 -2.98
C GLN A 137 10.60 -7.77 -1.86
N GLY A 138 11.51 -8.60 -1.35
CA GLY A 138 12.54 -8.18 -0.39
C GLY A 138 12.04 -7.95 1.05
N LEU A 139 10.78 -8.24 1.37
CA LEU A 139 10.24 -8.06 2.72
C LEU A 139 10.86 -9.02 3.76
N GLU A 140 11.01 -10.28 3.39
CA GLU A 140 11.53 -11.33 4.28
C GLU A 140 12.22 -12.41 3.42
N PRO A 141 13.53 -12.26 3.13
CA PRO A 141 14.25 -13.15 2.22
C PRO A 141 14.20 -14.63 2.64
N GLY A 142 14.16 -14.90 3.94
CA GLY A 142 14.08 -16.24 4.52
C GLY A 142 12.66 -16.81 4.64
N VAL A 143 11.64 -16.16 4.05
CA VAL A 143 10.26 -16.61 4.19
C VAL A 143 10.09 -18.04 3.67
N VAL A 144 9.22 -18.79 4.33
CA VAL A 144 8.79 -20.14 3.94
C VAL A 144 7.27 -20.16 3.82
N GLY A 145 6.73 -21.23 3.23
CA GLY A 145 5.30 -21.44 3.14
C GLY A 145 4.58 -21.32 4.49
N THR A 146 3.38 -20.72 4.47
CA THR A 146 2.54 -20.58 5.66
C THR A 146 2.18 -21.95 6.23
N PHE A 147 1.82 -22.91 5.38
CA PHE A 147 1.50 -24.29 5.77
C PHE A 147 2.62 -25.24 5.33
N GLY A 148 2.75 -26.38 6.02
CA GLY A 148 3.76 -27.39 5.69
C GLY A 148 3.59 -27.90 4.25
N GLY A 149 4.68 -27.93 3.48
CA GLY A 149 4.69 -28.38 2.08
C GLY A 149 4.06 -27.41 1.07
N ALA A 150 3.52 -26.27 1.51
CA ALA A 150 2.96 -25.27 0.61
C ALA A 150 4.05 -24.32 0.10
N GLU A 151 4.16 -24.13 -1.21
CA GLU A 151 5.06 -23.13 -1.83
C GLU A 151 4.44 -21.72 -1.89
N SER A 152 3.66 -21.38 -0.86
CA SER A 152 2.91 -20.13 -0.83
C SER A 152 2.78 -19.52 0.57
N VAL A 153 2.77 -18.19 0.61
CA VAL A 153 2.62 -17.36 1.80
C VAL A 153 1.23 -16.74 1.81
N LEU A 154 0.46 -17.03 2.86
CA LEU A 154 -0.85 -16.44 3.11
C LEU A 154 -0.68 -15.06 3.75
N VAL A 155 -1.39 -14.07 3.20
CA VAL A 155 -1.33 -12.67 3.62
C VAL A 155 -2.73 -12.10 3.68
N VAL A 156 -3.06 -11.40 4.76
CA VAL A 156 -4.24 -10.54 4.83
C VAL A 156 -3.86 -9.17 4.27
N LEU A 157 -4.65 -8.70 3.29
CA LEU A 157 -4.60 -7.35 2.78
C LEU A 157 -5.84 -6.61 3.26
N GLN A 158 -5.63 -5.56 4.04
CA GLN A 158 -6.71 -4.68 4.49
C GLN A 158 -6.42 -3.25 4.08
N ARG A 159 -7.42 -2.54 3.58
CA ARG A 159 -7.26 -1.13 3.20
C ARG A 159 -6.81 -0.30 4.41
N TRP A 160 -5.71 0.45 4.25
CA TRP A 160 -5.21 1.33 5.31
C TRP A 160 -6.05 2.62 5.39
N LEU A 161 -6.50 3.00 6.58
CA LEU A 161 -7.27 4.24 6.78
C LEU A 161 -6.36 5.48 6.77
N PHE A 162 -6.84 6.59 6.21
CA PHE A 162 -6.12 7.85 6.11
C PHE A 162 -6.90 8.98 6.76
N GLY A 163 -6.19 9.95 7.32
CA GLY A 163 -6.83 11.15 7.91
C GLY A 163 -7.77 10.81 9.06
N VAL A 164 -7.48 9.72 9.78
CA VAL A 164 -8.21 9.32 10.98
C VAL A 164 -7.26 9.43 12.16
N GLU A 165 -7.73 10.07 13.22
CA GLU A 165 -7.04 10.11 14.50
C GLU A 165 -7.76 9.14 15.46
N PRO A 166 -7.01 8.41 16.31
CA PRO A 166 -7.63 7.61 17.36
C PRO A 166 -8.43 8.53 18.29
N ILE A 167 -9.73 8.28 18.40
CA ILE A 167 -10.57 8.91 19.43
C ILE A 167 -10.58 7.97 20.63
N GLN A 168 -10.28 8.50 21.82
CA GLN A 168 -10.22 7.70 23.04
C GLN A 168 -11.61 7.47 23.67
N GLU A 169 -12.54 8.38 23.44
CA GLU A 169 -13.87 8.38 24.04
C GLU A 169 -14.95 8.73 23.00
N VAL A 170 -16.19 8.30 23.25
CA VAL A 170 -17.33 8.73 22.42
C VAL A 170 -17.58 10.21 22.66
N ASP A 171 -17.87 10.96 21.60
CA ASP A 171 -18.27 12.36 21.68
C ASP A 171 -19.77 12.41 21.94
N ASP A 172 -20.17 12.55 23.21
CA ASP A 172 -21.57 12.51 23.65
C ASP A 172 -22.42 13.63 23.02
N GLU A 173 -21.89 14.85 22.93
CA GLU A 173 -22.61 15.97 22.31
C GLU A 173 -22.86 15.71 20.81
N ARG A 174 -21.86 15.15 20.12
CA ARG A 174 -22.01 14.75 18.72
C ARG A 174 -22.94 13.56 18.57
N PHE A 175 -22.91 12.60 19.49
CA PHE A 175 -23.81 11.45 19.50
C PHE A 175 -25.27 11.89 19.58
N GLU A 176 -25.60 12.89 20.41
CA GLU A 176 -26.96 13.41 20.52
C GLU A 176 -27.43 14.20 19.29
N ARG A 177 -26.51 14.83 18.54
CA ARG A 177 -26.85 15.82 17.49
C ARG A 177 -26.61 15.35 16.07
N ASP A 178 -25.67 14.43 15.84
CA ASP A 178 -25.27 13.92 14.53
C ASP A 178 -25.71 12.46 14.40
N ILE A 179 -26.87 12.27 13.75
CA ILE A 179 -27.44 10.94 13.53
C ILE A 179 -26.48 10.00 12.80
N ARG A 180 -25.62 10.51 11.90
CA ARG A 180 -24.66 9.65 11.20
C ARG A 180 -23.61 9.14 12.15
N TYR A 181 -23.06 10.02 13.00
CA TYR A 181 -22.12 9.62 14.04
C TYR A 181 -22.74 8.57 14.98
N ALA A 182 -23.96 8.83 15.47
CA ALA A 182 -24.67 7.89 16.33
C ALA A 182 -24.89 6.52 15.67
N THR A 183 -25.34 6.51 14.40
CA THR A 183 -25.52 5.27 13.62
C THR A 183 -24.21 4.50 13.46
N HIS A 184 -23.10 5.16 13.10
CA HIS A 184 -21.82 4.48 12.94
C HIS A 184 -21.30 3.89 14.28
N GLN A 185 -21.51 4.59 15.39
CA GLN A 185 -21.18 4.06 16.72
C GLN A 185 -22.07 2.86 17.09
N ALA A 186 -23.37 2.94 16.82
CA ALA A 186 -24.29 1.83 17.04
C ALA A 186 -23.91 0.60 16.19
N ASN A 187 -23.58 0.80 14.92
CA ASN A 187 -23.15 -0.28 14.00
C ASN A 187 -21.87 -0.95 14.48
N MET A 188 -20.90 -0.18 14.99
CA MET A 188 -19.67 -0.73 15.58
C MET A 188 -19.97 -1.55 16.85
N ASN A 189 -20.89 -1.09 17.70
CA ASN A 189 -21.31 -1.83 18.89
C ASN A 189 -22.01 -3.15 18.53
N VAL A 190 -22.90 -3.15 17.53
CA VAL A 190 -23.54 -4.37 17.04
C VAL A 190 -22.49 -5.34 16.51
N LEU A 191 -21.58 -4.87 15.66
CA LEU A 191 -20.54 -5.71 15.08
C LEU A 191 -19.62 -6.34 16.13
N THR A 192 -19.26 -5.61 17.18
CA THR A 192 -18.37 -6.11 18.24
C THR A 192 -19.06 -7.03 19.25
N HIS A 193 -20.39 -7.05 19.27
CA HIS A 193 -21.18 -7.97 20.10
C HIS A 193 -21.40 -9.34 19.44
N LEU A 194 -21.30 -9.42 18.10
CA LEU A 194 -21.44 -10.64 17.30
C LEU A 194 -20.14 -11.47 17.28
#